data_AF-A0A561UWF5-F1
#
_entry.id   AF-A0A561UWF5-F1
#
_cell.length_a   1.000
_cell.length_b   1.000
_cell.length_c   1.000
_cell.angle_alpha   90.00
_cell.angle_beta   90.00
_cell.angle_gamma   90.00
#
_symmetry.space_group_name_H-M   'P 1'
#
loop_
_entity.id
_entity.type
_entity.pdbx_description
1 polymer ?
#
loop_
_entity_poly.entity_id
_entity_poly.type
_entity_poly.pdbx_seq_one_letter_code
_entity_poly.pdbx_strand_id
1 'polypeptide(L)'
;MSSSGTGTDTDADAPTGSDSAAAHPRFADALRESGLDVETRRFPAATRAAAEAAAALGCALSEIVKSLIFEADGVPVLVRHPRTPSRMRTTS
;
A
#
# COMPACT_ATOMS: atom_id res chain seq x y z
N MET A 1 -47.47 -15.52 -36.20
CA MET A 1 -47.02 -14.51 -35.21
C MET A 1 -45.87 -15.13 -34.45
N SER A 2 -44.66 -14.87 -34.93
CA SER A 2 -43.42 -15.39 -34.34
C SER A 2 -43.00 -14.48 -33.20
N SER A 3 -42.79 -15.04 -32.02
CA SER A 3 -42.04 -14.37 -30.95
C SER A 3 -41.08 -15.39 -30.37
N SER A 4 -39.83 -15.35 -30.87
CA SER A 4 -38.70 -16.08 -30.29
C SER A 4 -38.45 -15.53 -28.88
N GLY A 5 -38.49 -16.39 -27.88
CA GLY A 5 -37.90 -16.11 -26.57
C GLY A 5 -36.39 -16.26 -26.68
N THR A 6 -35.67 -15.15 -26.73
CA THR A 6 -34.22 -15.16 -26.56
C THR A 6 -33.94 -15.00 -25.08
N GLY A 7 -33.74 -16.12 -24.39
CA GLY A 7 -33.09 -16.13 -23.09
C GLY A 7 -31.64 -15.71 -23.30
N THR A 8 -31.34 -14.45 -23.01
CA THR A 8 -29.97 -14.01 -22.82
C THR A 8 -29.63 -14.27 -21.36
N ASP A 9 -29.16 -15.49 -21.08
CA ASP A 9 -28.24 -15.73 -19.98
C ASP A 9 -27.00 -14.88 -20.28
N THR A 10 -27.06 -13.63 -19.86
CA THR A 10 -25.88 -12.76 -19.86
C THR A 10 -25.11 -13.18 -18.63
N ASP A 11 -24.14 -14.07 -18.86
CA ASP A 11 -23.17 -14.52 -17.89
C ASP A 11 -22.69 -13.33 -17.04
N ALA A 12 -23.20 -13.33 -15.81
CA ALA A 12 -22.65 -12.58 -14.71
C ALA A 12 -21.36 -13.29 -14.28
N ASP A 13 -20.23 -12.90 -14.86
CA ASP A 13 -18.95 -12.73 -14.14
C ASP A 13 -17.93 -12.11 -15.10
N ALA A 14 -18.04 -10.81 -15.33
CA ALA A 14 -16.87 -10.04 -15.73
C ALA A 14 -16.21 -9.58 -14.43
N PRO A 15 -14.97 -10.00 -14.09
CA PRO A 15 -14.25 -9.37 -13.01
C PRO A 15 -13.96 -7.95 -13.49
N THR A 16 -14.83 -7.03 -13.08
CA THR A 16 -14.61 -5.59 -13.20
C THR A 16 -13.25 -5.35 -12.56
N GLY A 17 -12.26 -5.00 -13.38
CA GLY A 17 -10.90 -4.75 -12.93
C GLY A 17 -10.95 -3.78 -11.77
N SER A 18 -10.79 -4.32 -10.56
CA SER A 18 -10.86 -3.56 -9.32
C SER A 18 -9.87 -2.43 -9.44
N ASP A 19 -10.40 -1.21 -9.36
CA ASP A 19 -9.62 0.01 -9.46
C ASP A 19 -8.48 -0.10 -8.46
N SER A 20 -7.29 -0.35 -9.00
CA SER A 20 -6.15 -0.88 -8.28
C SER A 20 -5.53 0.20 -7.35
N ALA A 21 -6.23 1.32 -7.19
CA ALA A 21 -5.88 2.48 -6.39
C ALA A 21 -6.16 2.30 -4.89
N ALA A 22 -7.08 1.42 -4.49
CA ALA A 22 -7.45 1.25 -3.08
C ALA A 22 -6.36 0.49 -2.29
N ALA A 23 -6.03 0.98 -1.09
CA ALA A 23 -5.17 0.25 -0.17
C ALA A 23 -5.77 -1.13 0.14
N HIS A 24 -4.89 -2.09 0.49
CA HIS A 24 -5.31 -3.44 0.83
C HIS A 24 -6.43 -3.42 1.90
N PRO A 25 -7.53 -4.17 1.74
CA PRO A 25 -8.73 -4.04 2.58
C PRO A 25 -8.43 -4.16 4.07
N ARG A 26 -7.59 -5.14 4.47
CA ARG A 26 -7.13 -5.28 5.88
C ARG A 26 -6.45 -4.04 6.45
N PHE A 27 -5.72 -3.28 5.62
CA PHE A 27 -5.09 -2.04 6.06
C PHE A 27 -6.13 -0.92 6.24
N ALA A 28 -7.09 -0.82 5.31
CA ALA A 28 -8.19 0.14 5.43
C ALA A 28 -9.08 -0.14 6.64
N ASP A 29 -9.34 -1.41 6.95
CA ASP A 29 -10.08 -1.83 8.14
C ASP A 29 -9.33 -1.45 9.42
N ALA A 30 -8.02 -1.74 9.50
CA ALA A 30 -7.20 -1.36 10.64
C ALA A 30 -7.10 0.17 10.85
N LEU A 31 -7.09 0.97 9.78
CA LEU A 31 -7.17 2.43 9.88
C LEU A 31 -8.50 2.90 10.49
N ARG A 32 -9.61 2.31 10.04
CA ARG A 32 -10.95 2.63 10.58
C ARG A 32 -11.08 2.24 12.05
N GLU A 33 -10.60 1.06 12.42
CA GLU A 33 -10.62 0.58 13.82
C GLU A 33 -9.73 1.42 14.74
N SER A 34 -8.63 1.98 14.22
CA SER A 34 -7.75 2.88 14.97
C SER A 34 -8.23 4.33 15.02
N GLY A 35 -9.34 4.67 14.35
CA GLY A 35 -9.89 6.03 14.30
C GLY A 35 -9.02 7.03 13.54
N LEU A 36 -8.13 6.55 12.67
CA LEU A 36 -7.23 7.38 11.88
C LEU A 36 -7.84 7.68 10.51
N ASP A 37 -8.02 8.97 10.21
CA ASP A 37 -8.42 9.44 8.87
C ASP A 37 -7.16 9.80 8.07
N VAL A 38 -6.68 8.84 7.26
CA VAL A 38 -5.43 8.96 6.48
C VAL A 38 -5.69 8.64 5.02
N GLU A 39 -5.25 9.54 4.14
CA GLU A 39 -5.32 9.34 2.70
C GLU A 39 -4.29 8.28 2.23
N THR A 40 -4.76 7.23 1.55
CA THR A 40 -3.88 6.22 0.95
C THR A 40 -3.65 6.52 -0.53
N ARG A 41 -2.37 6.61 -0.94
CA ARG A 41 -1.97 6.92 -2.32
C ARG A 41 -1.09 5.80 -2.88
N ARG A 42 -1.37 5.36 -4.11
CA ARG A 42 -0.58 4.34 -4.82
C ARG A 42 0.40 4.99 -5.79
N PHE A 43 1.66 4.58 -5.75
CA PHE A 43 2.68 5.02 -6.70
C PHE A 43 2.67 4.16 -7.97
N PRO A 44 2.77 4.77 -9.17
CA PRO A 44 2.63 4.08 -10.46
C PRO A 44 3.82 3.16 -10.83
N ALA A 45 4.96 3.32 -10.18
CA ALA A 45 6.10 2.40 -10.24
C ALA A 45 6.47 1.98 -8.82
N ALA A 46 6.90 0.74 -8.62
CA ALA A 46 7.40 0.27 -7.34
C ALA A 46 8.60 1.15 -6.93
N THR A 47 8.37 2.11 -6.03
CA THR A 47 9.40 2.98 -5.46
C THR A 47 10.27 2.15 -4.53
N ARG A 48 11.12 1.31 -5.13
CA ARG A 48 12.05 0.43 -4.41
C ARG A 48 12.98 1.24 -3.50
N ALA A 49 13.20 2.51 -3.83
CA ALA A 49 13.94 3.48 -3.05
C ALA A 49 13.00 4.42 -2.25
N ALA A 50 13.12 4.41 -0.92
CA ALA A 50 12.37 5.32 -0.06
C ALA A 50 12.63 6.82 -0.32
N ALA A 51 13.76 7.17 -0.95
CA ALA A 51 14.06 8.56 -1.34
C ALA A 51 13.10 9.06 -2.42
N GLU A 52 12.75 8.21 -3.38
CA GLU A 52 11.76 8.53 -4.41
C GLU A 52 10.37 8.64 -3.80
N ALA A 53 10.03 7.76 -2.85
CA ALA A 53 8.77 7.83 -2.11
C ALA A 53 8.65 9.12 -1.29
N ALA A 54 9.70 9.52 -0.57
CA ALA A 54 9.74 10.76 0.21
C ALA A 54 9.58 12.00 -0.69
N ALA A 55 10.31 12.05 -1.81
CA ALA A 55 10.19 13.12 -2.79
C ALA A 55 8.77 13.21 -3.39
N ALA A 56 8.15 12.07 -3.69
CA ALA A 56 6.80 12.02 -4.24
C ALA A 56 5.71 12.38 -3.20
N LEU A 57 5.97 12.14 -1.91
CA LEU A 57 5.08 12.53 -0.80
C LEU A 57 5.31 13.97 -0.32
N GLY A 58 6.44 14.59 -0.67
CA GLY A 58 6.84 15.89 -0.13
C GLY A 58 7.24 15.84 1.35
N CYS A 59 7.65 14.68 1.84
CA CYS A 59 8.04 14.47 3.25
C CYS A 59 9.54 14.20 3.39
N ALA A 60 10.06 14.27 4.61
CA ALA A 60 11.44 13.92 4.89
C ALA A 60 11.67 12.40 4.78
N LEU A 61 12.87 12.00 4.34
CA LEU A 61 13.22 10.58 4.20
C LEU A 61 13.08 9.78 5.50
N SER A 62 13.31 10.42 6.65
CA SER A 62 13.13 9.84 7.98
C SER A 62 11.68 9.50 8.31
N GLU A 63 10.73 10.14 7.63
CA GLU A 63 9.29 9.86 7.78
C GLU A 63 8.87 8.60 7.01
N ILE A 64 9.76 8.05 6.16
CA ILE A 64 9.55 6.73 5.56
C ILE A 64 10.05 5.65 6.51
N VAL A 65 9.10 5.01 7.20
CA VAL A 65 9.37 3.98 8.21
C VAL A 65 9.24 2.58 7.62
N LYS A 66 10.22 1.72 7.90
CA LYS A 66 10.13 0.28 7.64
C LYS A 66 9.64 -0.45 8.90
N SER A 67 8.61 -1.28 8.75
CA SER A 67 8.25 -2.29 9.74
C SER A 67 9.10 -3.52 9.51
N LEU A 68 9.93 -3.89 10.49
CA LEU A 68 10.72 -5.13 10.50
C LEU A 68 10.11 -6.07 11.53
N ILE A 69 9.91 -7.33 11.16
CA ILE A 69 9.41 -8.36 12.07
C ILE A 69 10.56 -9.31 12.34
N PHE A 70 10.86 -9.54 13.62
CA PHE A 70 11.85 -10.49 14.09
C PHE A 70 11.17 -11.53 14.98
N GLU A 71 11.82 -12.67 15.17
CA GLU A 71 11.42 -13.66 16.16
C GLU A 71 12.46 -13.62 17.29
N ALA A 72 11.99 -13.50 18.54
CA ALA A 72 12.81 -13.49 19.74
C ALA A 72 12.18 -14.42 20.76
N ASP A 73 12.88 -15.52 21.07
CA ASP A 73 12.44 -16.54 22.03
C ASP A 73 11.01 -17.06 21.77
N GLY A 74 10.66 -17.31 20.50
CA GLY A 74 9.36 -17.81 20.05
C GLY A 74 8.29 -16.72 19.87
N VAL A 75 8.62 -15.45 20.15
CA VAL A 75 7.68 -14.34 20.11
C VAL A 75 7.98 -13.42 18.92
N PRO A 76 6.99 -13.11 18.05
CA PRO A 76 7.18 -12.14 16.99
C PRO A 76 7.26 -10.72 17.55
N VAL A 77 8.34 -10.00 17.23
CA VAL A 77 8.60 -8.61 17.65
C VAL A 77 8.59 -7.69 16.42
N LEU A 78 7.78 -6.63 16.47
CA LEU A 78 7.74 -5.57 15.45
C LEU A 78 8.68 -4.43 15.85
N VAL A 79 9.65 -4.12 14.99
CA VAL A 79 10.54 -2.97 15.11
C VAL A 79 10.22 -1.95 14.02
N ARG A 80 9.99 -0.70 14.42
CA ARG A 80 9.85 0.42 13.48
C ARG A 80 11.21 1.06 13.26
N HIS A 81 11.73 0.97 12.04
CA HIS A 81 13.02 1.53 11.68
C HIS A 81 12.83 2.73 10.75
N PRO A 82 13.00 3.98 11.24
CA PRO A 82 13.03 5.14 10.36
C PRO A 82 14.30 5.10 9.51
N ARG A 83 14.21 5.48 8.24
CA ARG A 83 15.40 5.52 7.38
C ARG A 83 16.30 6.68 7.84
N THR A 84 17.53 6.37 8.26
CA THR A 84 18.53 7.40 8.58
C THR A 84 19.09 7.98 7.27
N PRO A 85 19.18 9.32 7.12
CA PRO A 85 19.88 9.91 6.00
C PRO A 85 21.36 9.55 6.10
N SER A 86 21.94 8.98 5.05
CA SER A 86 23.38 8.72 4.98
C SER A 86 24.11 10.06 5.08
N ARG A 87 24.77 10.34 6.21
CA ARG A 87 25.77 11.42 6.27
C ARG A 87 26.87 11.05 5.28
N MET A 88 26.83 11.63 4.10
CA MET A 88 27.93 11.60 3.14
C MET A 88 29.11 12.28 3.83
N ARG A 89 30.10 11.50 4.28
CA ARG A 89 31.37 12.02 4.78
C ARG A 89 32.09 12.63 3.59
N THR A 90 31.98 13.94 3.43
CA THR A 90 32.91 14.69 2.61
C THR A 90 34.23 14.73 3.37
N THR A 91 35.14 13.81 3.07
CA THR A 91 36.55 13.96 3.46
C THR A 91 37.16 15.02 2.56
N SER A 92 37.67 16.08 3.17
CA SER A 92 38.41 17.17 2.54
C SER A 92 39.77 16.70 2.00
#